data_AF-A0A496PMI6-F1
#
_entry.id   AF-A0A496PMI6-F1
#
_cell.length_a   1.000
_cell.length_b   1.000
_cell.length_c   1.000
_cell.angle_alpha   90.00
_cell.angle_beta   90.00
_cell.angle_gamma   90.00
#
_symmetry.space_group_name_H-M   'P 1'
#
loop_
_entity.id
_entity.type
_entity.pdbx_description
1 polymer ?
#
loop_
_entity_poly.entity_id
_entity_poly.type
_entity_poly.pdbx_seq_one_letter_code
_entity_poly.pdbx_strand_id
1 'polypeptide(L)'
;MKHYLRTPLPGLLVLIGAWQIVSGWNWAIRPTPSRIAGVEWMPANITTQHVGLLLLASGVITLIGGLLSRVRWLRSVATYAAIFVPLLVAAAFLGAAAESGNADRMQTVYSYATYSLAVLWVAIASSRSGRGGDDQ
;
A
#
# COMPACT_ATOMS: atom_id res chain seq x y z
N MET A 1 -25.60 7.26 -14.43
CA MET A 1 -25.01 6.26 -13.50
C MET A 1 -24.20 5.13 -14.16
N LYS A 2 -24.11 5.02 -15.51
CA LYS A 2 -23.50 3.86 -16.19
C LYS A 2 -21.96 3.89 -16.38
N HIS A 3 -21.25 4.96 -16.03
CA HIS A 3 -19.80 5.08 -16.31
C HIS A 3 -18.85 4.68 -15.15
N TYR A 4 -19.35 4.44 -13.94
CA TYR A 4 -18.48 4.17 -12.79
C TYR A 4 -17.94 2.72 -12.71
N LEU A 5 -18.43 1.82 -13.56
CA LEU A 5 -18.00 0.41 -13.59
C LEU A 5 -16.81 0.12 -14.52
N ARG A 6 -16.25 1.12 -15.23
CA ARG A 6 -15.21 0.86 -16.24
C ARG A 6 -13.77 0.81 -15.72
N THR A 7 -13.49 1.24 -14.48
CA THR A 7 -12.14 1.10 -13.92
C THR A 7 -12.21 0.40 -12.56
N PRO A 8 -11.57 -0.76 -12.37
CA PRO A 8 -11.60 -1.48 -11.09
C PRO A 8 -10.81 -0.76 -9.97
N LEU A 9 -10.11 0.33 -10.30
CA LEU A 9 -9.22 1.05 -9.38
C LEU A 9 -9.92 1.53 -8.09
N PRO A 10 -11.10 2.19 -8.10
CA PRO A 10 -11.73 2.61 -6.85
C PRO A 10 -12.06 1.47 -5.89
N GLY A 11 -12.59 0.37 -6.41
CA GLY A 11 -12.88 -0.83 -5.61
C GLY A 11 -11.60 -1.45 -5.05
N LEU A 12 -10.54 -1.52 -5.87
CA LEU A 12 -9.23 -1.97 -5.41
C LEU A 12 -8.67 -1.08 -4.30
N LEU A 13 -8.76 0.25 -4.43
CA LEU A 13 -8.31 1.18 -3.39
C LEU A 13 -9.06 0.96 -2.07
N VAL A 14 -10.37 0.71 -2.09
CA VAL A 14 -11.13 0.38 -0.88
C VAL A 14 -10.57 -0.88 -0.21
N LEU A 15 -10.34 -1.94 -0.98
CA LEU A 15 -9.80 -3.20 -0.45
C LEU A 15 -8.39 -3.02 0.13
N ILE A 16 -7.52 -2.32 -0.60
CA ILE A 16 -6.15 -2.05 -0.16
C ILE A 16 -6.14 -1.15 1.08
N GLY A 17 -6.99 -0.13 1.13
CA GLY A 17 -7.13 0.74 2.30
C GLY A 17 -7.56 -0.02 3.55
N ALA A 18 -8.57 -0.88 3.43
CA ALA A 18 -9.02 -1.74 4.53
C ALA A 18 -7.92 -2.71 4.99
N TRP A 19 -7.22 -3.34 4.05
CA TRP A 19 -6.10 -4.22 4.36
C TRP A 19 -4.94 -3.50 5.05
N GLN A 20 -4.61 -2.28 4.62
CA GLN A 20 -3.58 -1.44 5.25
C GLN A 20 -3.98 -1.06 6.68
N ILE A 21 -5.26 -0.73 6.93
CA ILE A 21 -5.75 -0.43 8.28
C ILE A 21 -5.58 -1.64 9.20
N VAL A 22 -6.05 -2.82 8.78
CA VAL A 22 -5.93 -4.06 9.58
C VAL A 22 -4.47 -4.43 9.80
N SER A 23 -3.63 -4.27 8.77
CA SER A 23 -2.19 -4.52 8.88
C SER A 23 -1.53 -3.55 9.84
N GLY A 24 -1.78 -2.25 9.71
CA GLY A 24 -1.23 -1.20 10.56
C GLY A 24 -1.66 -1.34 12.02
N TRP A 25 -2.92 -1.71 12.27
CA TRP A 25 -3.42 -2.07 13.61
C TRP A 25 -2.64 -3.24 14.21
N ASN A 26 -2.45 -4.32 13.45
CA ASN A 26 -1.67 -5.47 13.91
C ASN A 26 -0.19 -5.10 14.17
N TRP A 27 0.38 -4.20 13.37
CA TRP A 27 1.72 -3.67 13.60
C TRP A 27 1.84 -2.87 14.90
N ALA A 28 0.86 -2.03 15.19
CA ALA A 28 0.89 -1.14 16.35
C ALA A 28 0.60 -1.88 17.67
N ILE A 29 -0.29 -2.87 17.67
CA ILE A 29 -0.79 -3.49 18.90
C ILE A 29 -0.23 -4.88 19.15
N ARG A 30 -0.05 -5.69 18.09
CA ARG A 30 0.39 -7.08 18.20
C ARG A 30 1.46 -7.40 17.15
N PRO A 31 2.61 -6.73 17.18
CA PRO A 31 3.67 -6.99 16.20
C PRO A 31 4.18 -8.43 16.37
N THR A 32 4.33 -9.13 15.27
CA THR A 32 4.96 -10.46 15.25
C THR A 32 6.47 -10.32 15.47
N PRO A 33 7.17 -11.38 15.94
CA PRO A 33 8.63 -11.35 16.08
C PRO A 33 9.35 -10.96 14.79
N SER A 34 8.84 -11.42 13.63
CA SER A 34 9.36 -11.04 12.32
C SER A 34 9.26 -9.54 12.03
N ARG A 35 8.19 -8.87 12.47
CA ARG A 35 8.01 -7.43 12.30
C ARG A 35 8.91 -6.62 13.23
N ILE A 36 9.08 -7.07 14.47
CA ILE A 36 10.01 -6.46 15.43
C ILE A 36 11.43 -6.52 14.85
N ALA A 37 11.84 -7.71 14.42
CA ALA A 37 13.14 -7.92 13.81
C ALA A 37 13.32 -7.17 12.47
N GLY A 38 12.22 -6.85 11.79
CA GLY A 38 12.23 -6.03 10.57
C GLY A 38 12.44 -4.53 10.81
N VAL A 39 12.31 -4.04 12.05
CA VAL A 39 12.53 -2.62 12.40
C VAL A 39 13.73 -2.43 13.33
N GLU A 40 14.19 -3.48 14.01
CA GLU A 40 15.30 -3.42 14.98
C GLU A 40 16.60 -2.84 14.41
N TRP A 41 16.84 -3.00 13.10
CA TRP A 41 18.03 -2.56 12.39
C TRP A 41 17.89 -1.13 11.80
N MET A 42 16.69 -0.55 11.84
CA MET A 42 16.47 0.78 11.26
C MET A 42 17.15 1.87 12.10
N PRO A 43 17.79 2.86 11.45
CA PRO A 43 18.29 4.03 12.15
C PRO A 43 17.14 4.87 12.72
N ALA A 44 17.41 5.52 13.86
CA ALA A 44 16.60 6.56 14.50
C ALA A 44 15.25 6.13 15.12
N ASN A 45 15.27 5.43 16.26
CA ASN A 45 14.10 5.23 17.14
C ASN A 45 12.79 4.79 16.45
N ILE A 46 12.86 4.25 15.23
CA ILE A 46 11.70 3.78 14.50
C ILE A 46 11.26 2.48 15.17
N THR A 47 9.99 2.39 15.51
CA THR A 47 9.41 1.22 16.16
C THR A 47 8.31 0.63 15.30
N THR A 48 7.91 -0.59 15.62
CA THR A 48 6.75 -1.23 14.99
C THR A 48 5.46 -0.39 15.10
N GLN A 49 5.33 0.42 16.15
CA GLN A 49 4.22 1.36 16.30
C GLN A 49 4.25 2.46 15.23
N HIS A 50 5.43 3.02 14.93
CA HIS A 50 5.57 4.05 13.89
C HIS A 50 5.18 3.49 12.51
N VAL A 51 5.63 2.28 12.18
CA VAL A 51 5.24 1.59 10.94
C VAL A 51 3.72 1.30 10.93
N GLY A 52 3.17 0.88 12.07
CA GLY A 52 1.74 0.63 12.23
C GLY A 52 0.89 1.89 12.02
N LEU A 53 1.31 3.02 12.60
CA LEU A 53 0.66 4.32 12.41
C LEU A 53 0.75 4.81 10.96
N LEU A 54 1.90 4.63 10.32
CA LEU A 54 2.07 4.97 8.90
C LEU A 54 1.09 4.18 8.01
N LEU A 55 0.98 2.86 8.24
CA LEU A 55 0.03 2.00 7.52
C LEU A 55 -1.42 2.35 7.82
N LEU A 56 -1.75 2.69 9.07
CA LEU A 56 -3.10 3.14 9.45
C LEU A 56 -3.48 4.44 8.73
N ALA A 57 -2.62 5.46 8.80
CA ALA A 57 -2.85 6.74 8.15
C ALA A 57 -2.99 6.58 6.63
N SER A 58 -2.08 5.83 6.01
CA SER A 58 -2.13 5.49 4.59
C SER A 58 -3.41 4.73 4.23
N GLY A 59 -3.81 3.77 5.06
CA GLY A 59 -5.00 2.96 4.82
C GLY A 59 -6.27 3.79 4.88
N VAL A 60 -6.38 4.74 5.80
CA VAL A 60 -7.50 5.70 5.87
C VAL A 60 -7.53 6.60 4.64
N ILE A 61 -6.39 7.18 4.25
CA ILE A 61 -6.28 8.01 3.04
C ILE A 61 -6.72 7.23 1.81
N THR A 62 -6.22 5.99 1.68
CA THR A 62 -6.50 5.09 0.56
C THR A 62 -7.98 4.71 0.51
N LEU A 63 -8.55 4.34 1.67
CA LEU A 63 -9.95 3.96 1.81
C LEU A 63 -10.88 5.13 1.44
N ILE A 64 -10.65 6.31 2.00
CA ILE A 64 -11.45 7.50 1.74
C ILE A 64 -11.35 7.90 0.26
N GLY A 65 -10.15 7.91 -0.34
CA GLY A 65 -10.01 8.25 -1.75
C GLY A 65 -10.55 7.18 -2.70
N GLY A 66 -10.64 5.91 -2.27
CA GLY A 66 -11.39 4.87 -2.97
C GLY A 66 -12.91 5.11 -2.94
N LEU A 67 -13.47 5.36 -1.75
CA LEU A 67 -14.89 5.64 -1.54
C LEU A 67 -15.34 6.94 -2.23
N LEU A 68 -14.52 7.98 -2.16
CA LEU A 68 -14.78 9.30 -2.74
C LEU A 68 -14.10 9.51 -4.11
N SER A 69 -13.85 8.42 -4.83
CA SER A 69 -13.11 8.40 -6.11
C SER A 69 -13.70 9.26 -7.24
N ARG A 70 -14.92 9.79 -7.06
CA ARG A 70 -15.51 10.82 -7.94
C ARG A 70 -14.67 12.10 -7.96
N VAL A 71 -14.00 12.39 -6.85
CA VAL A 71 -13.10 13.52 -6.70
C VAL A 71 -11.71 13.11 -7.19
N ARG A 72 -11.30 13.62 -8.36
CA ARG A 72 -10.08 13.18 -9.06
C ARG A 72 -8.81 13.30 -8.20
N TRP A 73 -8.65 14.39 -7.45
CA TRP A 73 -7.46 14.59 -6.63
C TRP A 73 -7.38 13.61 -5.46
N LEU A 74 -8.50 13.30 -4.79
CA LEU A 74 -8.57 12.30 -3.72
C LEU A 74 -8.20 10.91 -4.23
N ARG A 75 -8.68 10.54 -5.43
CA ARG A 75 -8.32 9.29 -6.09
C ARG A 75 -6.81 9.21 -6.36
N SER A 76 -6.19 10.28 -6.85
CA SER A 76 -4.74 10.30 -7.11
C SER A 76 -3.94 10.15 -5.83
N VAL A 77 -4.27 10.92 -4.78
CA VAL A 77 -3.62 10.83 -3.47
C VAL A 77 -3.74 9.42 -2.89
N ALA A 78 -4.93 8.82 -2.92
CA ALA A 78 -5.13 7.44 -2.50
C ALA A 78 -4.32 6.43 -3.30
N THR A 79 -4.20 6.64 -4.62
CA THR A 79 -3.40 5.76 -5.48
C THR A 79 -1.92 5.83 -5.11
N TYR A 80 -1.39 7.03 -4.87
CA TYR A 80 0.00 7.19 -4.43
C TYR A 80 0.24 6.60 -3.04
N ALA A 81 -0.66 6.84 -2.08
CA ALA A 81 -0.58 6.24 -0.76
C ALA A 81 -0.59 4.70 -0.82
N ALA A 82 -1.49 4.13 -1.63
CA ALA A 82 -1.61 2.70 -1.85
C ALA A 82 -0.37 2.04 -2.47
N ILE A 83 0.45 2.79 -3.22
CA ILE A 83 1.65 2.28 -3.87
C ILE A 83 2.87 2.51 -2.99
N PHE A 84 3.14 3.74 -2.59
CA PHE A 84 4.42 4.10 -1.99
C PHE A 84 4.54 3.64 -0.54
N VAL A 85 3.47 3.70 0.25
CA VAL A 85 3.57 3.35 1.66
C VAL A 85 3.88 1.86 1.85
N PRO A 86 3.19 0.91 1.19
CA PRO A 86 3.59 -0.50 1.31
C PRO A 86 4.96 -0.77 0.71
N LEU A 87 5.42 -0.04 -0.31
CA LEU A 87 6.79 -0.18 -0.83
C LEU A 87 7.84 0.29 0.18
N LEU A 88 7.58 1.38 0.90
CA LEU A 88 8.46 1.84 1.98
C LEU A 88 8.53 0.79 3.10
N VAL A 89 7.39 0.18 3.46
CA VAL A 89 7.36 -0.94 4.40
C VAL A 89 8.07 -2.17 3.81
N ALA A 90 7.96 -2.46 2.52
CA ALA A 90 8.67 -3.59 1.92
C ALA A 90 10.19 -3.38 1.92
N ALA A 91 10.66 -2.16 1.67
CA ALA A 91 12.09 -1.79 1.71
C ALA A 91 12.71 -2.06 3.09
N ALA A 92 11.92 -1.85 4.15
CA ALA A 92 12.29 -2.21 5.52
C ALA A 92 12.49 -3.72 5.76
N PHE A 93 11.91 -4.59 4.95
CA PHE A 93 12.17 -6.03 5.08
C PHE A 93 13.25 -6.49 4.12
N LEU A 94 13.45 -5.78 3.01
CA LEU A 94 14.56 -6.02 2.09
C LEU A 94 15.91 -5.76 2.75
N GLY A 95 16.07 -4.62 3.43
CA GLY A 95 17.30 -4.32 4.18
C GLY A 95 17.56 -5.38 5.27
N ALA A 96 16.53 -5.71 6.05
CA ALA A 96 16.59 -6.74 7.08
C ALA A 96 17.00 -8.12 6.55
N ALA A 97 16.51 -8.48 5.37
CA ALA A 97 16.77 -9.78 4.74
C ALA A 97 18.17 -9.84 4.12
N ALA A 98 18.64 -8.73 3.54
CA ALA A 98 19.98 -8.63 2.96
C ALA A 98 21.06 -8.74 4.05
N GLU A 99 20.85 -8.13 5.21
CA GLU A 99 21.80 -8.16 6.33
C GLU A 99 21.81 -9.51 7.06
N SER A 100 20.64 -10.12 7.28
CA SER A 100 20.55 -11.37 8.04
C SER A 100 20.71 -12.64 7.21
N GLY A 101 20.73 -12.55 5.87
CA GLY A 101 20.78 -13.70 4.96
C GLY A 101 19.58 -14.67 5.08
N ASN A 102 18.47 -14.24 5.72
CA ASN A 102 17.34 -15.12 6.03
C ASN A 102 16.22 -14.96 4.99
N ALA A 103 16.01 -16.00 4.18
CA ALA A 103 15.02 -16.02 3.10
C ALA A 103 13.57 -15.84 3.58
N ASP A 104 13.24 -16.22 4.82
CA ASP A 104 11.87 -16.09 5.35
C ASP A 104 11.43 -14.63 5.48
N ARG A 105 12.40 -13.70 5.64
CA ARG A 105 12.12 -12.26 5.69
C ARG A 105 11.68 -11.69 4.33
N MET A 106 12.01 -12.35 3.22
CA MET A 106 11.56 -11.98 1.87
C MET A 106 10.05 -12.19 1.67
N GLN A 107 9.43 -13.14 2.37
CA GLN A 107 7.97 -13.37 2.26
C GLN A 107 7.17 -12.12 2.67
N THR A 108 7.68 -11.36 3.63
CA THR A 108 7.07 -10.10 4.07
C THR A 108 7.23 -9.03 3.01
N VAL A 109 8.41 -8.93 2.37
CA VAL A 109 8.66 -8.04 1.22
C VAL A 109 7.66 -8.31 0.11
N TYR A 110 7.53 -9.57 -0.30
CA TYR A 110 6.61 -9.96 -1.38
C TYR A 110 5.17 -9.58 -1.04
N SER A 111 4.75 -9.76 0.21
CA SER A 111 3.40 -9.41 0.64
C SER A 111 3.12 -7.93 0.41
N TYR A 112 3.98 -7.03 0.87
CA TYR A 112 3.76 -5.58 0.71
C TYR A 112 3.98 -5.09 -0.73
N ALA A 113 5.03 -5.57 -1.41
CA ALA A 113 5.37 -5.14 -2.76
C ALA A 113 4.34 -5.58 -3.81
N THR A 114 3.79 -6.80 -3.69
CA THR A 114 2.82 -7.33 -4.65
C THR A 114 1.55 -6.48 -4.70
N TYR A 115 1.04 -6.03 -3.54
CA TYR A 115 -0.13 -5.17 -3.50
C TYR A 115 0.13 -3.80 -4.15
N SER A 116 1.29 -3.19 -3.87
CA SER A 116 1.68 -1.93 -4.51
C SER A 116 1.80 -2.05 -6.02
N LEU A 117 2.41 -3.14 -6.50
CA LEU A 117 2.55 -3.41 -7.93
C LEU A 117 1.20 -3.69 -8.59
N ALA A 118 0.28 -4.38 -7.92
CA ALA A 118 -1.07 -4.60 -8.40
C ALA A 118 -1.83 -3.27 -8.57
N VAL A 119 -1.75 -2.37 -7.58
CA VAL A 119 -2.37 -1.03 -7.67
C VAL A 119 -1.73 -0.21 -8.80
N LEU A 120 -0.40 -0.21 -8.90
CA LEU A 120 0.33 0.49 -9.96
C LEU A 120 -0.09 -0.01 -11.35
N TRP A 121 -0.15 -1.32 -11.54
CA TRP A 121 -0.58 -1.93 -12.81
C TRP A 121 -1.99 -1.48 -13.19
N VAL A 122 -2.95 -1.58 -12.26
CA VAL A 122 -4.35 -1.18 -12.50
C VAL A 122 -4.47 0.32 -12.74
N ALA A 123 -3.66 1.14 -12.07
CA ALA A 123 -3.63 2.58 -12.29
C ALA A 123 -3.11 2.94 -13.69
N ILE A 124 -2.05 2.28 -14.16
CA ILE A 124 -1.50 2.46 -15.51
C ILE A 124 -2.50 1.96 -16.57
N ALA A 125 -3.11 0.80 -16.37
CA ALA A 125 -4.12 0.27 -17.29
C ALA A 125 -5.32 1.24 -17.40
N SER A 126 -5.78 1.78 -16.28
CA SER A 126 -6.89 2.73 -16.23
C SER A 126 -6.58 4.05 -16.94
N SER A 127 -5.33 4.53 -16.91
CA SER A 127 -4.95 5.78 -17.58
C SER A 127 -4.82 5.60 -19.10
N ARG A 128 -4.36 4.42 -19.55
CA ARG A 128 -4.28 4.07 -20.98
C ARG A 128 -5.66 3.93 -21.62
N SER A 129 -6.62 3.32 -20.93
CA SER A 129 -8.01 3.19 -21.43
C SER A 129 -8.75 4.53 -21.55
N GLY A 130 -8.34 5.56 -20.81
CA GLY A 130 -8.92 6.90 -20.90
C GLY A 130 -8.44 7.70 -22.11
N ARG A 131 -7.21 7.47 -22.59
CA ARG A 131 -6.63 8.23 -23.73
C ARG A 131 -7.16 7.81 -25.09
N GLY A 132 -7.53 6.55 -25.28
CA GLY A 132 -8.03 6.06 -26.58
C GLY A 132 -9.46 6.48 -26.94
N GLY A 133 -10.16 7.22 -26.08
CA GLY A 133 -11.52 7.70 -26.31
C GLY A 133 -11.62 9.17 -26.73
N ASP A 134 -10.52 9.93 -26.66
CA ASP A 134 -10.50 11.36 -27.00
C ASP A 134 -10.01 11.61 -28.45
N ASP A 135 -9.61 10.55 -29.17
CA ASP A 135 -9.11 10.59 -30.57
C ASP A 135 -10.16 10.12 -31.60
N GLN A 136 -11.44 10.04 -31.24
CA GLN A 136 -12.58 9.75 -32.13
C GLN A 136 -13.67 10.81 -32.00
#